data_AF-A0A6A6H0D8-F1
#
_entry.id   AF-A0A6A6H0D8-F1
#
_cell.length_a   1.000
_cell.length_b   1.000
_cell.length_c   1.000
_cell.angle_alpha   90.00
_cell.angle_beta   90.00
_cell.angle_gamma   90.00
#
_symmetry.space_group_name_H-M   'P 1'
#
loop_
_entity.id
_entity.type
_entity.pdbx_description
1 polymer ?
#
loop_
_entity_poly.entity_id
_entity_poly.type
_entity_poly.pdbx_seq_one_letter_code
_entity_poly.pdbx_strand_id
1 'polypeptide(L)'
;MRSDACSVDLLNCPGNHELTLDRRFYAQNGHAFHNQEPQNAAACEALLTNSPSITYLNHASAHLRLTSSSGPRTQFSIFGSPHVPSRGHWAFGYDNVADALRLWEDIPQGTDIVVTHTPPKGLCDNSPKWGPSAGCAELRNAIERVRPRLVVCGHVHEARGAMRLKWNSIFNGGVIEQEAIDLDYAMGRKKQCIVDLTGKTHARPSSVWGHNGIIASSHPTPDVSAEACTSTISATAEQCCVASGNLSPTRHIESSSEVSQAEADLPSAPNSSLKNKDAEELGDLTRRNDTCIINAAILATSYGVKPKRFNKPVVVEIDLPVCDDDFR
;
A
#
# COMPACT_ATOMS: atom_id res chain seq x y z
N MET A 1 29.18 27.67 -12.47
CA MET A 1 27.95 28.19 -11.87
C MET A 1 26.84 27.20 -12.20
N ARG A 2 26.44 26.35 -11.25
CA ARG A 2 25.29 25.46 -11.44
C ARG A 2 24.04 26.32 -11.42
N SER A 3 23.19 26.19 -12.42
CA SER A 3 21.90 26.86 -12.46
C SER A 3 21.05 26.39 -11.28
N ASP A 4 20.55 27.32 -10.48
CA ASP A 4 19.53 27.13 -9.44
C ASP A 4 18.18 26.75 -10.05
N ALA A 5 18.14 25.64 -10.80
CA ALA A 5 16.90 25.02 -11.21
C ALA A 5 16.29 24.38 -9.96
N CYS A 6 15.02 24.68 -9.69
CA CYS A 6 14.22 23.94 -8.71
C CYS A 6 14.40 22.45 -9.00
N SER A 7 15.06 21.70 -8.10
CA SER A 7 15.32 20.27 -8.31
C SER A 7 13.99 19.56 -8.45
N VAL A 8 13.69 19.06 -9.65
CA VAL A 8 12.58 18.14 -9.86
C VAL A 8 13.16 16.74 -9.70
N ASP A 9 12.97 16.16 -8.53
CA ASP A 9 13.33 14.77 -8.30
C ASP A 9 12.19 13.90 -8.83
N LEU A 10 12.45 13.15 -9.91
CA LEU A 10 11.50 12.21 -10.47
C LEU A 10 11.60 10.91 -9.70
N LEU A 11 10.51 10.52 -9.05
CA LEU A 11 10.42 9.19 -8.44
C LEU A 11 9.96 8.18 -9.47
N ASN A 12 10.65 7.06 -9.60
CA ASN A 12 10.20 5.94 -10.41
C ASN A 12 10.07 4.67 -9.55
N CYS A 13 8.86 4.12 -9.51
CA CYS A 13 8.58 2.77 -9.02
C CYS A 13 8.00 1.99 -10.22
N PRO A 14 8.62 0.86 -10.62
CA PRO A 14 8.12 0.10 -11.75
C PRO A 14 6.81 -0.62 -11.40
N GLY A 15 6.17 -1.21 -12.41
CA GLY A 15 5.02 -2.05 -12.27
C GLY A 15 5.15 -3.36 -13.07
N ASN A 16 4.05 -4.13 -13.09
CA ASN A 16 4.02 -5.47 -13.65
C ASN A 16 4.24 -5.54 -15.19
N HIS A 17 4.27 -4.39 -15.87
CA HIS A 17 4.55 -4.27 -17.30
C HIS A 17 6.01 -3.95 -17.62
N GLU A 18 6.80 -3.50 -16.64
CA GLU A 18 8.22 -3.21 -16.79
C GLU A 18 9.04 -4.51 -16.68
N LEU A 19 8.77 -5.44 -17.60
CA LEU A 19 9.29 -6.81 -17.55
C LEU A 19 10.80 -6.85 -17.40
N THR A 20 11.52 -6.01 -18.15
CA THR A 20 12.99 -5.95 -18.16
C THR A 20 13.59 -5.46 -16.85
N LEU A 21 12.80 -4.84 -15.97
CA LEU A 21 13.24 -4.40 -14.64
C LEU A 21 13.09 -5.49 -13.57
N ASP A 22 12.32 -6.55 -13.84
CA ASP A 22 12.35 -7.79 -13.07
C ASP A 22 13.28 -8.79 -13.78
N ARG A 23 14.56 -8.72 -13.44
CA ARG A 23 15.61 -9.55 -14.10
C ARG A 23 15.30 -11.04 -14.04
N ARG A 24 14.76 -11.53 -12.93
CA ARG A 24 14.47 -12.95 -12.73
C ARG A 24 13.29 -13.37 -13.60
N PHE A 25 12.19 -12.61 -13.56
CA PHE A 25 11.04 -12.87 -14.42
C PHE A 25 11.42 -12.78 -15.90
N TYR A 26 12.18 -11.76 -16.28
CA TYR A 26 12.56 -11.53 -17.68
C TYR A 26 13.46 -12.62 -18.24
N ALA A 27 14.43 -13.11 -17.46
CA ALA A 27 15.28 -14.21 -17.89
C ALA A 27 14.49 -15.50 -18.17
N GLN A 28 13.41 -15.73 -17.42
CA GLN A 28 12.59 -16.94 -17.54
C GLN A 28 11.49 -16.79 -18.59
N ASN A 29 10.84 -15.62 -18.65
CA ASN A 29 9.59 -15.41 -19.38
C ASN A 29 9.72 -14.43 -20.54
N GLY A 30 10.82 -13.67 -20.63
CA GLY A 30 10.97 -12.57 -21.59
C GLY A 30 10.77 -12.97 -23.04
N HIS A 31 11.12 -14.21 -23.41
CA HIS A 31 10.91 -14.78 -24.75
C HIS A 31 9.44 -14.88 -25.17
N ALA A 32 8.51 -15.03 -24.21
CA ALA A 32 7.08 -15.09 -24.47
C ALA A 32 6.46 -13.69 -24.72
N PHE A 33 7.17 -12.63 -24.32
CA PHE A 33 6.74 -11.24 -24.46
C PHE A 33 7.47 -10.50 -25.57
N HIS A 34 8.76 -10.80 -25.78
CA HIS A 34 9.63 -10.16 -26.77
C HIS A 34 10.06 -11.21 -27.81
N ASN A 35 9.40 -11.20 -28.97
CA ASN A 35 9.51 -12.29 -29.95
C ASN A 35 10.59 -12.05 -31.02
N GLN A 36 11.27 -10.89 -31.01
CA GLN A 36 12.19 -10.50 -32.08
C GLN A 36 13.56 -10.06 -31.52
N GLU A 37 13.61 -9.33 -30.40
CA GLU A 37 14.88 -8.89 -29.79
C GLU A 37 14.76 -8.80 -28.25
N PRO A 38 15.28 -9.80 -27.52
CA PRO A 38 15.41 -9.69 -26.07
C PRO A 38 16.25 -8.48 -25.69
N GLN A 39 15.77 -7.72 -24.71
CA GLN A 39 16.45 -6.53 -24.21
C GLN A 39 17.46 -6.93 -23.14
N ASN A 40 18.52 -6.14 -22.97
CA ASN A 40 19.44 -6.33 -21.86
C ASN A 40 18.85 -5.71 -20.58
N ALA A 41 18.32 -6.56 -19.69
CA ALA A 41 17.70 -6.15 -18.44
C ALA A 41 18.61 -5.24 -17.57
N ALA A 42 19.90 -5.55 -17.50
CA ALA A 42 20.85 -4.73 -16.74
C ALA A 42 21.06 -3.35 -17.37
N ALA A 43 21.09 -3.27 -18.70
CA ALA A 43 21.15 -1.99 -19.41
C ALA A 43 19.87 -1.17 -19.25
N CYS A 44 18.69 -1.82 -19.26
CA CYS A 44 17.42 -1.15 -19.00
C CYS A 44 17.37 -0.54 -17.59
N GLU A 45 17.77 -1.29 -16.57
CA GLU A 45 17.81 -0.78 -15.19
C GLU A 45 18.83 0.35 -15.03
N ALA A 46 19.98 0.25 -15.71
CA ALA A 46 21.02 1.28 -15.71
C ALA A 46 20.52 2.64 -16.22
N LEU A 47 19.50 2.69 -17.09
CA LEU A 47 18.90 3.96 -17.52
C LEU A 47 18.22 4.72 -16.38
N LEU A 48 17.69 3.99 -15.38
CA LEU A 48 17.01 4.56 -14.23
C LEU A 48 18.00 4.86 -13.11
N THR A 49 18.89 3.91 -12.79
CA THR A 49 19.82 4.04 -11.66
C THR A 49 20.96 5.02 -11.91
N ASN A 50 21.37 5.22 -13.16
CA ASN A 50 22.43 6.19 -13.50
C ASN A 50 21.89 7.60 -13.79
N SER A 51 20.57 7.80 -13.75
CA SER A 51 19.98 9.10 -14.02
C SER A 51 20.15 10.03 -12.80
N PRO A 52 20.74 11.22 -12.94
CA PRO A 52 20.90 12.15 -11.83
C PRO A 52 19.59 12.83 -11.41
N SER A 53 18.53 12.70 -12.21
CA SER A 53 17.21 13.31 -11.95
C SER A 53 16.15 12.31 -11.52
N ILE A 54 16.47 11.01 -11.46
CA ILE A 54 15.53 9.96 -11.07
C ILE A 54 15.99 9.31 -9.77
N THR A 55 15.14 9.31 -8.77
CA THR A 55 15.24 8.37 -7.66
C THR A 55 14.46 7.11 -8.04
N TYR A 56 15.19 6.06 -8.39
CA TYR A 56 14.59 4.76 -8.71
C TYR A 56 14.39 3.93 -7.45
N LEU A 57 13.16 3.49 -7.20
CA LEU A 57 12.80 2.63 -6.07
C LEU A 57 12.29 1.28 -6.59
N ASN A 58 13.02 0.23 -6.26
CA ASN A 58 12.64 -1.15 -6.54
C ASN A 58 12.65 -1.94 -5.23
N HIS A 59 11.54 -1.88 -4.51
CA HIS A 59 11.42 -2.41 -3.16
C HIS A 59 12.49 -1.83 -2.22
N ALA A 60 12.52 -0.50 -2.12
CA ALA A 60 13.57 0.23 -1.42
C ALA A 60 13.06 1.52 -0.77
N SER A 61 13.79 1.97 0.25
CA SER A 61 13.62 3.28 0.88
C SER A 61 14.62 4.31 0.37
N ALA A 62 14.22 5.57 0.38
CA ALA A 62 15.12 6.71 0.22
C ALA A 62 14.73 7.85 1.18
N HIS A 63 15.72 8.67 1.53
CA HIS A 63 15.50 9.96 2.19
C HIS A 63 15.77 11.05 1.18
N LEU A 64 14.75 11.82 0.85
CA LEU A 64 14.84 12.90 -0.13
C LEU A 64 14.96 14.24 0.60
N ARG A 65 15.86 15.09 0.13
CA ARG A 65 16.09 16.43 0.67
C ARG A 65 16.03 17.46 -0.46
N LEU A 66 14.96 18.24 -0.47
CA LEU A 66 14.75 19.30 -1.46
C LEU A 66 15.41 20.59 -0.97
N THR A 67 16.69 20.80 -1.27
CA THR A 67 17.49 21.90 -0.67
C THR A 67 17.46 23.22 -1.42
N SER A 68 16.70 23.34 -2.51
CA SER A 68 16.65 24.59 -3.29
C SER A 68 16.24 25.76 -2.38
N SER A 69 16.99 26.86 -2.40
CA SER A 69 16.71 28.07 -1.62
C SER A 69 15.39 28.74 -2.03
N SER A 70 14.97 28.55 -3.28
CA SER A 70 13.67 28.97 -3.82
C SER A 70 12.58 27.90 -3.68
N GLY A 71 12.93 26.71 -3.19
CA GLY A 71 12.04 25.56 -3.07
C GLY A 71 11.50 25.35 -1.65
N PRO A 72 10.80 24.23 -1.41
CA PRO A 72 10.12 23.95 -0.14
C PRO A 72 11.07 23.67 1.04
N ARG A 73 12.37 23.43 0.79
CA ARG A 73 13.37 23.12 1.83
C ARG A 73 12.90 22.03 2.79
N THR A 74 12.42 20.92 2.23
CA THR A 74 11.84 19.80 3.00
C THR A 74 12.73 18.57 2.95
N GLN A 75 12.62 17.74 3.98
CA GLN A 75 13.14 16.38 3.99
C GLN A 75 12.03 15.40 4.34
N PHE A 76 12.02 14.25 3.66
CA PHE A 76 11.04 13.21 3.90
C PHE A 76 11.59 11.85 3.51
N SER A 77 11.03 10.81 4.14
CA SER A 77 11.30 9.41 3.83
C SER A 77 10.27 8.87 2.85
N ILE A 78 10.73 8.05 1.92
CA ILE A 78 9.87 7.42 0.92
C ILE A 78 10.22 5.94 0.79
N PHE A 79 9.20 5.10 0.65
CA PHE A 79 9.34 3.68 0.33
C PHE A 79 8.65 3.39 -1.00
N GLY A 80 9.30 2.64 -1.89
CA GLY A 80 8.78 2.32 -3.22
C GLY A 80 8.85 0.83 -3.50
N SER A 81 7.76 0.20 -3.96
CA SER A 81 7.73 -1.23 -4.29
C SER A 81 6.87 -1.58 -5.51
N PRO A 82 7.42 -2.28 -6.51
CA PRO A 82 6.69 -2.65 -7.74
C PRO A 82 5.79 -3.87 -7.59
N HIS A 83 5.89 -4.56 -6.45
CA HIS A 83 5.33 -5.90 -6.27
C HIS A 83 3.80 -5.93 -6.28
N VAL A 84 3.28 -6.99 -6.93
CA VAL A 84 1.84 -7.23 -7.07
C VAL A 84 1.42 -8.65 -6.71
N PRO A 85 0.20 -8.87 -6.16
CA PRO A 85 -0.34 -10.22 -6.07
C PRO A 85 -0.37 -10.84 -7.45
N SER A 86 0.26 -12.01 -7.61
CA SER A 86 0.36 -12.71 -8.89
C SER A 86 -1.04 -12.99 -9.44
N ARG A 87 -1.31 -12.45 -10.63
CA ARG A 87 -2.54 -12.70 -11.39
C ARG A 87 -2.19 -12.95 -12.85
N GLY A 88 -1.80 -14.19 -13.11
CA GLY A 88 -1.23 -14.61 -14.39
C GLY A 88 0.28 -14.36 -14.44
N HIS A 89 0.83 -14.35 -15.64
CA HIS A 89 2.27 -14.33 -15.87
C HIS A 89 2.75 -12.89 -16.13
N TRP A 90 3.00 -12.12 -15.07
CA TRP A 90 3.57 -10.76 -15.17
C TRP A 90 4.71 -10.56 -14.17
N ALA A 91 5.56 -9.57 -14.43
CA ALA A 91 6.70 -9.23 -13.57
C ALA A 91 6.25 -8.78 -12.16
N PHE A 92 7.16 -8.93 -11.19
CA PHE A 92 6.99 -8.51 -9.79
C PHE A 92 5.84 -9.20 -9.03
N GLY A 93 5.39 -10.36 -9.51
CA GLY A 93 4.37 -11.17 -8.84
C GLY A 93 4.85 -11.79 -7.51
N TYR A 94 3.98 -11.85 -6.51
CA TYR A 94 4.10 -12.74 -5.34
C TYR A 94 2.84 -13.59 -5.18
N ASP A 95 3.01 -14.84 -4.75
CA ASP A 95 1.98 -15.87 -4.93
C ASP A 95 1.15 -16.16 -3.68
N ASN A 96 1.65 -15.83 -2.49
CA ASN A 96 1.01 -16.22 -1.23
C ASN A 96 1.10 -15.13 -0.15
N VAL A 97 0.31 -15.32 0.91
CA VAL A 97 0.19 -14.38 2.04
C VAL A 97 1.51 -14.26 2.81
N ALA A 98 2.30 -15.33 2.94
CA ALA A 98 3.56 -15.28 3.68
C ALA A 98 4.60 -14.42 2.94
N ASP A 99 4.66 -14.51 1.61
CA ASP A 99 5.50 -13.65 0.79
C ASP A 99 5.03 -12.20 0.85
N ALA A 100 3.71 -11.96 0.78
CA ALA A 100 3.14 -10.63 0.93
C ALA A 100 3.48 -10.01 2.30
N LEU A 101 3.33 -10.78 3.39
CA LEU A 101 3.63 -10.33 4.75
C LEU A 101 5.09 -9.90 4.87
N ARG A 102 6.03 -10.78 4.49
CA ARG A 102 7.47 -10.49 4.53
C ARG A 102 7.80 -9.23 3.73
N LEU A 103 7.20 -9.09 2.56
CA LEU A 103 7.45 -7.97 1.66
C LEU A 103 6.95 -6.65 2.27
N TRP A 104 5.75 -6.61 2.83
CA TRP A 104 5.20 -5.37 3.37
C TRP A 104 5.64 -5.08 4.81
N GLU A 105 6.27 -6.04 5.49
CA GLU A 105 7.00 -5.83 6.75
C GLU A 105 8.19 -4.89 6.58
N ASP A 106 8.83 -4.89 5.41
CA ASP A 106 10.02 -4.09 5.09
C ASP A 106 9.75 -2.58 4.99
N ILE A 107 8.48 -2.12 4.98
CA ILE A 107 8.16 -0.69 5.03
C ILE A 107 8.57 -0.15 6.41
N PRO A 108 9.56 0.78 6.49
CA PRO A 108 10.03 1.27 7.77
C PRO A 108 8.96 2.11 8.49
N GLN A 109 8.96 2.05 9.82
CA GLN A 109 8.20 2.97 10.66
C GLN A 109 8.62 4.42 10.36
N GLY A 110 7.67 5.35 10.42
CA GLY A 110 7.94 6.77 10.15
C GLY A 110 8.07 7.12 8.66
N THR A 111 7.85 6.17 7.74
CA THR A 111 7.81 6.47 6.30
C THR A 111 6.76 7.55 5.98
N ASP A 112 7.16 8.63 5.31
CA ASP A 112 6.26 9.73 4.97
C ASP A 112 5.38 9.44 3.77
N ILE A 113 5.99 8.86 2.73
CA ILE A 113 5.35 8.55 1.47
C ILE A 113 5.59 7.09 1.12
N VAL A 114 4.52 6.38 0.77
CA VAL A 114 4.62 5.02 0.22
C VAL A 114 4.16 5.05 -1.23
N VAL A 115 4.96 4.51 -2.13
CA VAL A 115 4.64 4.36 -3.55
C VAL A 115 4.65 2.89 -3.90
N THR A 116 3.54 2.38 -4.38
CA THR A 116 3.39 0.96 -4.70
C THR A 116 2.75 0.81 -6.05
N HIS A 117 3.00 -0.29 -6.76
CA HIS A 117 2.17 -0.58 -7.93
C HIS A 117 0.79 -1.09 -7.49
N THR A 118 0.75 -1.95 -6.48
CA THR A 118 -0.47 -2.56 -5.90
C THR A 118 -1.25 -1.59 -5.02
N PRO A 119 -2.58 -1.47 -5.15
CA PRO A 119 -3.38 -0.75 -4.18
C PRO A 119 -3.57 -1.57 -2.88
N PRO A 120 -3.68 -0.91 -1.72
CA PRO A 120 -4.02 -1.60 -0.47
C PRO A 120 -5.47 -2.10 -0.51
N LYS A 121 -5.75 -3.23 0.13
CA LYS A 121 -7.10 -3.82 0.14
C LYS A 121 -8.15 -2.85 0.72
N GLY A 122 -9.23 -2.67 -0.02
CA GLY A 122 -10.37 -1.81 0.31
C GLY A 122 -10.08 -0.31 0.16
N LEU A 123 -8.91 0.07 -0.36
CA LEU A 123 -8.50 1.47 -0.55
C LEU A 123 -8.19 1.73 -2.04
N CYS A 124 -9.16 2.30 -2.76
CA CYS A 124 -9.04 2.60 -4.20
C CYS A 124 -8.63 1.37 -5.04
N ASP A 125 -9.28 0.23 -4.81
CA ASP A 125 -8.91 -1.07 -5.38
C ASP A 125 -10.08 -1.89 -5.96
N ASN A 126 -11.26 -1.28 -6.17
CA ASN A 126 -12.43 -1.95 -6.73
C ASN A 126 -12.18 -2.39 -8.19
N SER A 127 -12.46 -3.65 -8.54
CA SER A 127 -12.31 -4.12 -9.92
C SER A 127 -13.44 -5.04 -10.34
N PRO A 128 -14.29 -4.66 -11.31
CA PRO A 128 -15.32 -5.55 -11.85
C PRO A 128 -14.75 -6.88 -12.37
N LYS A 129 -13.49 -6.89 -12.82
CA LYS A 129 -12.79 -8.06 -13.34
C LYS A 129 -12.31 -9.02 -12.26
N TRP A 130 -11.93 -8.50 -11.10
CA TRP A 130 -11.23 -9.27 -10.06
C TRP A 130 -12.00 -9.38 -8.74
N GLY A 131 -13.25 -8.93 -8.73
CA GLY A 131 -14.13 -8.95 -7.56
C GLY A 131 -14.13 -7.62 -6.81
N PRO A 132 -14.80 -7.57 -5.65
CA PRO A 132 -15.06 -6.31 -4.95
C PRO A 132 -13.79 -5.58 -4.51
N SER A 133 -12.64 -6.27 -4.44
CA SER A 133 -11.38 -5.69 -3.99
C SER A 133 -10.22 -6.46 -4.61
N ALA A 134 -9.37 -5.75 -5.36
CA ALA A 134 -8.20 -6.30 -6.03
C ALA A 134 -6.88 -6.05 -5.28
N GLY A 135 -6.93 -5.24 -4.22
CA GLY A 135 -5.76 -4.83 -3.46
C GLY A 135 -5.23 -5.90 -2.50
N CYS A 136 -4.05 -5.63 -1.93
CA CYS A 136 -3.37 -6.53 -1.02
C CYS A 136 -3.72 -6.26 0.46
N ALA A 137 -4.13 -7.30 1.19
CA ALA A 137 -4.47 -7.21 2.61
C ALA A 137 -3.24 -6.89 3.47
N GLU A 138 -2.11 -7.52 3.18
CA GLU A 138 -0.89 -7.28 3.95
C GLU A 138 -0.30 -5.89 3.72
N LEU A 139 -0.45 -5.32 2.51
CA LEU A 139 -0.13 -3.91 2.27
C LEU A 139 -1.05 -2.98 3.08
N ARG A 140 -2.35 -3.31 3.19
CA ARG A 140 -3.28 -2.55 4.04
C ARG A 140 -2.86 -2.60 5.51
N ASN A 141 -2.46 -3.76 6.02
CA ASN A 141 -1.95 -3.92 7.39
C ASN A 141 -0.68 -3.08 7.60
N ALA A 142 0.25 -3.11 6.64
CA ALA A 142 1.47 -2.31 6.72
C ALA A 142 1.20 -0.80 6.74
N ILE A 143 0.24 -0.31 5.95
CA ILE A 143 -0.16 1.11 5.96
C ILE A 143 -0.81 1.51 7.28
N GLU A 144 -1.60 0.63 7.91
CA GLU A 144 -2.17 0.90 9.23
C GLU A 144 -1.11 0.95 10.34
N ARG A 145 -0.06 0.12 10.22
CA ARG A 145 1.10 0.12 11.12
C ARG A 145 1.96 1.38 10.95
N VAL A 146 2.29 1.73 9.71
CA VAL A 146 3.26 2.79 9.39
C VAL A 146 2.62 4.18 9.37
N ARG A 147 1.33 4.27 9.00
CA ARG A 147 0.53 5.50 8.87
C ARG A 147 1.22 6.59 8.03
N PRO A 148 1.67 6.31 6.79
CA PRO A 148 2.29 7.33 5.94
C PRO A 148 1.31 8.47 5.65
N ARG A 149 1.83 9.68 5.38
CA ARG A 149 0.97 10.83 5.02
C ARG A 149 0.30 10.62 3.66
N LEU A 150 1.03 10.01 2.73
CA LEU A 150 0.57 9.75 1.37
C LEU A 150 0.94 8.32 0.94
N VAL A 151 -0.03 7.63 0.35
CA VAL A 151 0.14 6.38 -0.39
C VAL A 151 -0.25 6.61 -1.83
N VAL A 152 0.67 6.41 -2.75
CA VAL A 152 0.38 6.44 -4.20
C VAL A 152 0.42 5.01 -4.73
N CYS A 153 -0.64 4.61 -5.40
CA CYS A 153 -0.75 3.30 -6.04
C CYS A 153 -1.24 3.38 -7.49
N GLY A 154 -1.29 2.23 -8.15
CA GLY A 154 -1.81 2.08 -9.50
C GLY A 154 -2.43 0.70 -9.72
N HIS A 155 -2.06 0.06 -10.81
CA HIS A 155 -2.42 -1.31 -11.21
C HIS A 155 -3.91 -1.58 -11.51
N VAL A 156 -4.84 -1.10 -10.67
CA VAL A 156 -6.28 -1.29 -10.84
C VAL A 156 -6.88 -0.05 -11.51
N HIS A 157 -7.00 -0.09 -12.83
CA HIS A 157 -7.39 1.07 -13.64
C HIS A 157 -8.81 1.58 -13.33
N GLU A 158 -9.73 0.66 -13.07
CA GLU A 158 -11.12 0.95 -12.77
C GLU A 158 -11.29 1.65 -11.40
N ALA A 159 -10.29 1.51 -10.53
CA ALA A 159 -10.32 2.03 -9.17
C ALA A 159 -9.59 3.36 -9.02
N ARG A 160 -9.29 4.07 -10.12
CA ARG A 160 -8.75 5.43 -10.06
C ARG A 160 -9.61 6.27 -9.10
N GLY A 161 -8.95 6.89 -8.13
CA GLY A 161 -9.61 7.66 -7.08
C GLY A 161 -8.63 8.10 -6.02
N ALA A 162 -9.12 8.93 -5.10
CA ALA A 162 -8.39 9.30 -3.91
C ALA A 162 -9.28 9.13 -2.68
N MET A 163 -8.65 8.88 -1.53
CA MET A 163 -9.34 8.63 -0.29
C MET A 163 -8.50 9.09 0.90
N ARG A 164 -9.14 9.66 1.90
CA ARG A 164 -8.51 10.01 3.17
C ARG A 164 -8.97 9.06 4.26
N LEU A 165 -8.00 8.51 4.98
CA LEU A 165 -8.21 7.76 6.21
C LEU A 165 -7.85 8.63 7.39
N LYS A 166 -8.70 8.65 8.41
CA LYS A 166 -8.38 9.21 9.71
C LYS A 166 -8.14 8.07 10.69
N TRP A 167 -6.99 8.09 11.34
CA TRP A 167 -6.59 7.06 12.28
C TRP A 167 -7.13 7.35 13.67
N ASN A 168 -7.38 6.29 14.42
CA ASN A 168 -7.57 6.41 15.86
C ASN A 168 -6.22 6.73 16.50
N SER A 169 -6.10 7.92 17.12
CA SER A 169 -4.89 8.32 17.84
C SER A 169 -4.85 7.76 19.28
N ILE A 170 -5.99 7.28 19.81
CA ILE A 170 -6.13 6.79 21.18
C ILE A 170 -5.84 5.28 21.26
N PHE A 171 -6.25 4.53 20.23
CA PHE A 171 -5.97 3.10 20.13
C PHE A 171 -4.89 2.87 19.08
N ASN A 172 -3.98 1.91 19.34
CA ASN A 172 -2.90 1.55 18.42
C ASN A 172 -3.44 0.71 17.23
N GLY A 173 -4.45 1.23 16.53
CA GLY A 173 -5.15 0.57 15.42
C GLY A 173 -6.52 1.18 15.15
N GLY A 174 -6.98 1.02 13.91
CA GLY A 174 -8.33 1.36 13.48
C GLY A 174 -8.45 2.68 12.72
N VAL A 175 -9.20 2.62 11.63
CA VAL A 175 -9.71 3.78 10.90
C VAL A 175 -10.99 4.24 11.59
N ILE A 176 -11.04 5.52 11.98
CA ILE A 176 -12.26 6.12 12.56
C ILE A 176 -13.12 6.82 11.50
N GLU A 177 -12.52 7.20 10.37
CA GLU A 177 -13.21 7.87 9.27
C GLU A 177 -12.53 7.55 7.94
N GLN A 178 -13.34 7.28 6.92
CA GLN A 178 -12.90 7.06 5.55
C GLN A 178 -13.71 7.97 4.63
N GLU A 179 -13.03 8.85 3.91
CA GLU A 179 -13.66 9.87 3.06
C GLU A 179 -13.11 9.77 1.64
N ALA A 180 -13.99 9.54 0.67
CA ALA A 180 -13.63 9.58 -0.75
C ALA A 180 -13.37 11.03 -1.19
N ILE A 181 -12.29 11.24 -1.94
CA ILE A 181 -11.92 12.54 -2.52
C ILE A 181 -12.27 12.51 -4.01
N ASP A 182 -13.11 13.46 -4.42
CA ASP A 182 -13.47 13.63 -5.83
C ASP A 182 -12.29 14.20 -6.63
N LEU A 183 -11.62 13.35 -7.40
CA LEU A 183 -10.53 13.75 -8.29
C LEU A 183 -11.00 14.60 -9.48
N ASP A 184 -12.28 14.53 -9.84
CA ASP A 184 -12.88 15.28 -10.94
C ASP A 184 -13.50 16.61 -10.48
N TYR A 185 -13.47 16.90 -9.17
CA TYR A 185 -13.64 18.25 -8.63
C TYR A 185 -12.41 19.11 -9.00
N ALA A 186 -12.25 19.30 -10.30
CA ALA A 186 -11.30 20.20 -10.89
C ALA A 186 -11.77 21.60 -10.53
N MET A 187 -11.04 22.24 -9.63
CA MET A 187 -11.12 23.66 -9.27
C MET A 187 -10.89 24.56 -10.50
N GLY A 188 -11.75 24.49 -11.51
CA GLY A 188 -11.60 25.13 -12.82
C GLY A 188 -10.45 24.60 -13.71
N ARG A 189 -9.61 23.65 -13.25
CA ARG A 189 -8.43 23.18 -14.00
C ARG A 189 -8.75 22.00 -14.92
N LYS A 190 -8.88 22.25 -16.23
CA LYS A 190 -9.24 21.22 -17.22
C LYS A 190 -8.18 20.14 -17.46
N LYS A 191 -6.90 20.38 -17.09
CA LYS A 191 -5.74 19.54 -17.46
C LYS A 191 -5.21 18.64 -16.33
N GLN A 192 -5.61 18.87 -15.08
CA GLN A 192 -5.10 18.13 -13.92
C GLN A 192 -6.12 18.06 -12.79
N CYS A 193 -6.04 17.02 -11.97
CA CYS A 193 -6.78 16.85 -10.72
C CYS A 193 -5.93 17.40 -9.57
N ILE A 194 -6.54 18.03 -8.56
CA ILE A 194 -5.82 18.51 -7.36
C ILE A 194 -6.35 17.80 -6.13
N VAL A 195 -5.45 17.36 -5.25
CA VAL A 195 -5.76 16.89 -3.91
C VAL A 195 -5.02 17.78 -2.92
N ASP A 196 -5.73 18.63 -2.18
CA ASP A 196 -5.15 19.49 -1.13
C ASP A 196 -5.18 18.78 0.22
N LEU A 197 -4.00 18.42 0.73
CA LEU A 197 -3.77 17.85 2.06
C LEU A 197 -3.26 18.88 3.08
N THR A 198 -3.02 20.12 2.66
CA THR A 198 -2.54 21.21 3.54
C THR A 198 -3.68 21.83 4.35
N GLY A 199 -4.91 21.73 3.85
CA GLY A 199 -6.09 22.38 4.46
C GLY A 199 -6.05 23.92 4.39
N LYS A 200 -5.10 24.50 3.66
CA LYS A 200 -4.90 25.95 3.55
C LYS A 200 -5.81 26.59 2.51
N THR A 201 -6.22 25.84 1.48
CA THR A 201 -6.90 26.48 0.36
C THR A 201 -8.41 26.59 0.55
N HIS A 202 -9.11 25.70 1.26
CA HIS A 202 -10.58 25.80 1.41
C HIS A 202 -11.17 25.20 2.69
N ALA A 203 -12.22 25.86 3.20
CA ALA A 203 -13.16 25.28 4.16
C ALA A 203 -13.77 24.01 3.56
N ARG A 204 -13.69 22.92 4.32
CA ARG A 204 -14.22 21.60 3.98
C ARG A 204 -15.66 21.75 3.49
N PRO A 205 -16.03 21.26 2.29
CA PRO A 205 -17.44 21.04 1.99
C PRO A 205 -17.94 20.03 3.02
N SER A 206 -18.86 20.44 3.88
CA SER A 206 -19.62 19.50 4.69
C SER A 206 -20.31 18.52 3.74
N SER A 207 -19.94 17.24 3.82
CA SER A 207 -20.81 16.09 3.49
C SER A 207 -21.87 16.37 2.42
N VAL A 208 -21.49 16.28 1.14
CA VAL A 208 -22.47 16.18 0.03
C VAL A 208 -22.42 14.76 -0.53
N TRP A 209 -22.61 13.78 0.35
CA TRP A 209 -23.23 12.50 -0.02
C TRP A 209 -24.16 12.14 1.13
N GLY A 210 -25.45 12.22 0.83
CA GLY A 210 -26.52 11.97 1.78
C GLY A 210 -26.44 10.57 2.37
N HIS A 211 -26.97 10.46 3.59
CA HIS A 211 -27.29 9.23 4.27
C HIS A 211 -27.69 8.09 3.32
N ASN A 212 -26.94 6.99 3.37
CA ASN A 212 -27.46 5.64 3.61
C ASN A 212 -26.32 4.63 3.72
N GLY A 213 -26.31 3.88 4.83
CA GLY A 213 -25.64 2.58 4.91
C GLY A 213 -24.39 2.49 5.80
N ILE A 214 -24.56 2.72 7.10
CA ILE A 214 -23.75 1.98 8.09
C ILE A 214 -24.12 0.50 7.93
N ILE A 215 -23.25 -0.31 7.31
CA ILE A 215 -23.36 -1.77 7.46
C ILE A 215 -22.60 -2.12 8.74
N ALA A 216 -23.31 -2.01 9.86
CA ALA A 216 -22.96 -2.73 11.06
C ALA A 216 -23.25 -4.21 10.82
N SER A 217 -22.24 -5.05 11.00
CA SER A 217 -22.39 -6.50 11.00
C SER A 217 -23.28 -6.92 12.19
N SER A 218 -24.51 -7.32 11.91
CA SER A 218 -25.33 -8.08 12.85
C SER A 218 -25.81 -9.35 12.18
N HIS A 219 -25.32 -10.48 12.65
CA HIS A 219 -25.84 -11.82 12.35
C HIS A 219 -27.32 -11.90 12.76
N PRO A 220 -28.21 -12.42 11.89
CA PRO A 220 -29.48 -12.97 12.31
C PRO A 220 -29.40 -14.50 12.34
N THR A 221 -29.79 -15.07 13.47
CA THR A 221 -30.15 -16.49 13.65
C THR A 221 -31.30 -16.87 12.69
N PRO A 222 -31.36 -18.11 12.16
CA PRO A 222 -32.44 -18.50 11.27
C PRO A 222 -33.68 -18.90 12.10
N ASP A 223 -34.81 -18.28 11.78
CA ASP A 223 -36.14 -18.76 12.17
C ASP A 223 -36.83 -19.41 10.96
N VAL A 224 -37.66 -20.40 11.28
CA VAL A 224 -38.09 -21.49 10.43
C VAL A 224 -39.41 -21.13 9.76
N SER A 225 -39.48 -21.17 8.43
CA SER A 225 -40.74 -21.47 7.74
C SER A 225 -40.51 -21.78 6.26
N ALA A 226 -40.98 -22.96 5.89
CA ALA A 226 -40.89 -23.59 4.60
C ALA A 226 -41.79 -22.92 3.56
N GLU A 227 -41.31 -22.77 2.33
CA GLU A 227 -42.11 -23.02 1.13
C GLU A 227 -41.22 -23.64 0.05
N ALA A 228 -41.71 -24.74 -0.52
CA ALA A 228 -41.07 -25.54 -1.52
C ALA A 228 -41.17 -24.89 -2.90
N CYS A 229 -40.09 -24.90 -3.67
CA CYS A 229 -40.20 -24.89 -5.13
C CYS A 229 -39.10 -25.75 -5.75
N THR A 230 -39.54 -26.92 -6.21
CA THR A 230 -38.82 -27.91 -7.01
C THR A 230 -38.27 -27.30 -8.30
N SER A 231 -36.98 -27.47 -8.56
CA SER A 231 -36.49 -27.70 -9.93
C SER A 231 -35.12 -28.38 -9.92
N THR A 232 -35.15 -29.59 -10.46
CA THR A 232 -34.09 -30.53 -10.77
C THR A 232 -33.05 -29.94 -11.73
N ILE A 233 -31.76 -29.95 -11.39
CA ILE A 233 -30.66 -30.07 -12.37
C ILE A 233 -29.57 -30.99 -11.82
N SER A 234 -29.14 -31.89 -12.70
CA SER A 234 -28.32 -33.08 -12.51
C SER A 234 -26.93 -32.82 -11.95
N ALA A 235 -26.51 -33.71 -11.06
CA ALA A 235 -25.12 -33.94 -10.71
C ALA A 235 -24.35 -34.56 -11.89
N THR A 236 -23.10 -34.15 -12.06
CA THR A 236 -22.01 -35.07 -12.41
C THR A 236 -20.80 -34.68 -11.56
N ALA A 237 -20.35 -35.66 -10.78
CA ALA A 237 -19.17 -35.60 -9.94
C ALA A 237 -17.97 -36.07 -10.76
N GLU A 238 -16.82 -35.41 -10.60
CA GLU A 238 -15.54 -36.09 -10.72
C GLU A 238 -14.75 -35.88 -9.43
N GLN A 239 -14.55 -37.03 -8.79
CA GLN A 239 -13.81 -37.26 -7.57
C GLN A 239 -12.33 -37.43 -7.93
N CYS A 240 -11.43 -36.81 -7.16
CA CYS A 240 -10.14 -37.45 -6.93
C CYS A 240 -9.69 -37.22 -5.49
N CYS A 241 -9.48 -38.35 -4.84
CA CYS A 241 -9.23 -38.59 -3.43
C CYS A 241 -7.74 -38.45 -3.11
N VAL A 242 -7.43 -37.89 -1.94
CA VAL A 242 -6.13 -38.08 -1.27
C VAL A 242 -6.39 -38.51 0.16
N ALA A 243 -5.83 -39.67 0.49
CA ALA A 243 -5.99 -40.38 1.75
C ALA A 243 -5.19 -39.70 2.87
N SER A 244 -5.85 -39.51 4.01
CA SER A 244 -5.23 -39.16 5.29
C SER A 244 -4.76 -40.43 6.00
N GLY A 245 -3.49 -40.46 6.42
CA GLY A 245 -2.97 -41.41 7.40
C GLY A 245 -2.65 -40.68 8.70
N ASN A 246 -3.50 -40.86 9.71
CA ASN A 246 -3.27 -40.46 11.09
C ASN A 246 -2.49 -41.57 11.83
N LEU A 247 -1.46 -41.20 12.59
CA LEU A 247 -0.99 -41.96 13.74
C LEU A 247 -0.58 -40.98 14.85
N SER A 248 -1.34 -41.01 15.95
CA SER A 248 -0.94 -40.50 17.26
C SER A 248 -0.09 -41.57 17.98
N PRO A 249 0.65 -41.19 19.04
CA PRO A 249 0.16 -41.61 20.35
C PRO A 249 0.35 -40.59 21.49
N THR A 250 -0.60 -40.70 22.41
CA THR A 250 -0.70 -40.16 23.78
C THR A 250 0.44 -40.60 24.69
N ARG A 251 0.88 -39.74 25.64
CA ARG A 251 1.33 -40.04 27.04
C ARG A 251 1.31 -38.74 27.87
N HIS A 252 0.39 -38.62 28.83
CA HIS A 252 0.54 -38.82 30.29
C HIS A 252 0.90 -37.54 31.07
N ILE A 253 -0.04 -37.19 31.95
CA ILE A 253 0.01 -36.17 33.00
C ILE A 253 0.70 -36.78 34.21
N GLU A 254 1.72 -36.11 34.76
CA GLU A 254 2.10 -36.23 36.16
C GLU A 254 2.43 -34.85 36.74
N SER A 255 1.78 -34.57 37.86
CA SER A 255 1.96 -33.43 38.74
C SER A 255 3.01 -33.78 39.77
N SER A 256 3.98 -32.90 40.01
CA SER A 256 4.69 -32.87 41.28
C SER A 256 5.13 -31.44 41.59
N SER A 257 4.81 -31.05 42.81
CA SER A 257 5.05 -29.78 43.47
C SER A 257 6.37 -29.83 44.24
N GLU A 258 7.28 -28.88 43.99
CA GLU A 258 8.31 -28.54 44.99
C GLU A 258 8.48 -27.02 45.06
N VAL A 259 8.34 -26.53 46.29
CA VAL A 259 8.52 -25.16 46.74
C VAL A 259 9.99 -25.03 47.14
N SER A 260 10.72 -24.08 46.55
CA SER A 260 11.97 -23.59 47.11
C SER A 260 12.03 -22.08 47.00
N GLN A 261 12.05 -21.43 48.18
CA GLN A 261 12.31 -20.01 48.35
C GLN A 261 13.75 -19.69 47.94
N ALA A 262 13.93 -18.69 47.11
CA ALA A 262 15.19 -17.98 46.95
C ALA A 262 14.87 -16.49 46.74
N GLU A 263 15.15 -15.67 47.75
CA GLU A 263 15.30 -14.23 47.57
C GLU A 263 16.67 -13.95 46.92
N ALA A 264 16.68 -13.21 45.81
CA ALA A 264 17.79 -12.35 45.42
C ALA A 264 17.38 -11.40 44.28
N ASP A 265 17.58 -10.11 44.55
CA ASP A 265 17.89 -8.99 43.64
C ASP A 265 16.86 -8.50 42.60
N LEU A 266 16.36 -7.28 42.87
CA LEU A 266 15.74 -6.40 41.90
C LEU A 266 16.66 -6.22 40.68
N PRO A 267 16.18 -6.41 39.43
CA PRO A 267 16.88 -5.91 38.27
C PRO A 267 16.74 -4.38 38.22
N SER A 268 17.88 -3.72 38.29
CA SER A 268 18.09 -2.31 37.97
C SER A 268 17.44 -1.92 36.63
N ALA A 269 16.87 -0.72 36.60
CA ALA A 269 16.07 -0.13 35.54
C ALA A 269 16.58 -0.39 34.10
N PRO A 270 15.69 -0.62 33.12
CA PRO A 270 16.10 -0.76 31.73
C PRO A 270 16.55 0.59 31.17
N ASN A 271 17.61 0.52 30.36
CA ASN A 271 18.26 1.61 29.62
C ASN A 271 17.29 2.70 29.11
N SER A 272 17.60 3.96 29.44
CA SER A 272 16.89 5.17 29.00
C SER A 272 16.81 5.33 27.48
N SER A 273 17.63 4.61 26.70
CA SER A 273 17.65 4.65 25.24
C SER A 273 16.45 3.95 24.59
N LEU A 274 15.85 2.93 25.24
CA LEU A 274 14.66 2.24 24.71
C LEU A 274 13.38 3.05 24.94
N LYS A 275 13.24 3.67 26.12
CA LYS A 275 12.10 4.54 26.45
C LYS A 275 11.99 5.77 25.52
N ASN A 276 13.12 6.30 25.05
CA ASN A 276 13.11 7.44 24.13
C ASN A 276 12.65 7.04 22.72
N LYS A 277 12.98 5.84 22.22
CA LYS A 277 12.51 5.37 20.92
C LYS A 277 11.00 5.12 20.93
N ASP A 278 10.50 4.44 21.95
CA ASP A 278 9.06 4.17 22.06
C ASP A 278 8.25 5.47 22.23
N ALA A 279 8.80 6.47 22.93
CA ALA A 279 8.17 7.78 23.11
C ALA A 279 8.23 8.66 21.85
N GLU A 280 9.32 8.61 21.08
CA GLU A 280 9.43 9.29 19.77
C GLU A 280 8.52 8.63 18.72
N GLU A 281 8.44 7.31 18.69
CA GLU A 281 7.58 6.54 17.80
C GLU A 281 6.09 6.81 18.11
N LEU A 282 5.73 6.84 19.40
CA LEU A 282 4.40 7.25 19.83
C LEU A 282 4.13 8.73 19.50
N GLY A 283 5.13 9.61 19.67
CA GLY A 283 5.05 11.02 19.32
C GLY A 283 4.85 11.27 17.82
N ASP A 284 5.51 10.53 16.94
CA ASP A 284 5.34 10.63 15.50
C ASP A 284 3.98 10.05 15.03
N LEU A 285 3.53 8.94 15.64
CA LEU A 285 2.20 8.39 15.39
C LEU A 285 1.07 9.36 15.79
N THR A 286 1.24 10.14 16.86
CA THR A 286 0.27 11.20 17.23
C THR A 286 0.26 12.40 16.26
N ARG A 287 1.31 12.57 15.44
CA ARG A 287 1.39 13.60 14.39
C ARG A 287 0.84 13.12 13.04
N ARG A 288 0.73 11.81 12.83
CA ARG A 288 0.22 11.15 11.61
C ARG A 288 -1.23 10.69 11.80
N ASN A 289 -2.14 11.64 11.96
CA ASN A 289 -3.55 11.36 12.24
C ASN A 289 -4.36 10.99 10.99
N ASP A 290 -3.81 11.21 9.81
CA ASP A 290 -4.43 10.87 8.54
C ASP A 290 -3.44 10.33 7.50
N THR A 291 -3.99 9.53 6.58
CA THR A 291 -3.29 9.02 5.40
C THR A 291 -4.16 9.28 4.18
N CYS A 292 -3.61 9.92 3.15
CA CYS A 292 -4.24 9.98 1.84
C CYS A 292 -3.76 8.83 0.96
N ILE A 293 -4.69 8.10 0.34
CA ILE A 293 -4.42 7.06 -0.64
C ILE A 293 -4.89 7.55 -2.00
N ILE A 294 -4.05 7.43 -3.02
CA ILE A 294 -4.37 7.84 -4.38
C ILE A 294 -4.02 6.69 -5.32
N ASN A 295 -5.04 6.13 -5.97
CA ASN A 295 -4.84 5.31 -7.14
C ASN A 295 -4.68 6.23 -8.37
N ALA A 296 -3.42 6.40 -8.76
CA ALA A 296 -2.98 7.26 -9.85
C ALA A 296 -2.89 6.51 -11.20
N ALA A 297 -3.64 5.43 -11.39
CA ALA A 297 -3.66 4.68 -12.64
C ALA A 297 -3.84 5.61 -13.86
N ILE A 298 -2.85 5.62 -14.74
CA ILE A 298 -2.79 6.52 -15.90
C ILE A 298 -3.74 6.06 -17.00
N LEU A 299 -3.98 4.75 -17.15
CA LEU A 299 -4.89 4.22 -18.17
C LEU A 299 -6.34 4.22 -17.67
N ALA A 300 -7.26 4.82 -18.44
CA ALA A 300 -8.69 4.89 -18.12
C ALA A 300 -9.50 3.75 -18.75
N THR A 301 -9.05 3.24 -19.90
CA THR A 301 -9.69 2.13 -20.62
C THR A 301 -8.66 1.04 -20.91
N SER A 302 -8.95 -0.18 -20.45
CA SER A 302 -8.11 -1.34 -20.73
C SER A 302 -8.07 -1.67 -22.23
N TYR A 303 -7.01 -2.36 -22.62
CA TYR A 303 -6.83 -2.84 -24.00
C TYR A 303 -7.99 -3.77 -24.42
N GLY A 304 -8.43 -3.64 -25.67
CA GLY A 304 -9.35 -4.60 -26.31
C GLY A 304 -10.85 -4.25 -26.29
N VAL A 305 -11.30 -3.30 -25.46
CA VAL A 305 -12.75 -2.95 -25.37
C VAL A 305 -13.07 -1.59 -25.99
N LYS A 306 -12.17 -0.60 -25.87
CA LYS A 306 -12.33 0.78 -26.37
C LYS A 306 -10.98 1.38 -26.76
N PRO A 307 -10.94 2.50 -27.52
CA PRO A 307 -9.71 3.25 -27.75
C PRO A 307 -8.99 3.60 -26.43
N LYS A 308 -7.66 3.59 -26.44
CA LYS A 308 -6.85 3.97 -25.27
C LYS A 308 -7.22 5.39 -24.84
N ARG A 309 -7.62 5.54 -23.59
CA ARG A 309 -7.83 6.83 -22.93
C ARG A 309 -6.94 6.91 -21.71
N PHE A 310 -6.41 8.10 -21.45
CA PHE A 310 -5.54 8.36 -20.32
C PHE A 310 -6.22 9.31 -19.34
N ASN A 311 -6.02 9.03 -18.06
CA ASN A 311 -6.45 9.89 -16.98
C ASN A 311 -5.56 11.13 -16.89
N LYS A 312 -6.14 12.22 -16.40
CA LYS A 312 -5.39 13.44 -16.11
C LYS A 312 -4.40 13.17 -14.96
N PRO A 313 -3.23 13.82 -14.97
CA PRO A 313 -2.32 13.76 -13.83
C PRO A 313 -2.99 14.29 -12.55
N VAL A 314 -2.60 13.72 -11.41
CA VAL A 314 -2.99 14.17 -10.07
C VAL A 314 -1.86 15.00 -9.49
N VAL A 315 -2.18 16.20 -9.02
CA VAL A 315 -1.28 17.07 -8.26
C VAL A 315 -1.71 16.99 -6.80
N VAL A 316 -0.79 16.64 -5.92
CA VAL A 316 -1.03 16.58 -4.49
C VAL A 316 -0.31 17.74 -3.83
N GLU A 317 -1.06 18.58 -3.13
CA GLU A 317 -0.50 19.62 -2.28
C GLU A 317 -0.38 19.04 -0.87
N ILE A 318 0.84 18.89 -0.37
CA ILE A 318 1.12 18.21 0.90
C ILE A 318 2.15 19.01 1.71
N ASP A 319 1.89 19.13 3.01
CA ASP A 319 2.84 19.71 3.95
C ASP A 319 3.76 18.61 4.51
N LEU A 320 5.06 18.74 4.24
CA LEU A 320 6.13 17.85 4.72
C LEU A 320 7.08 18.62 5.65
N PRO A 321 7.82 17.94 6.53
CA PRO A 321 8.74 18.59 7.48
C PRO A 321 9.76 19.48 6.77
N VAL A 322 9.86 20.75 7.18
CA VAL A 322 10.88 21.68 6.70
C VAL A 322 12.21 21.34 7.36
N CYS A 323 13.31 21.40 6.61
CA CYS A 323 14.66 21.32 7.17
C CYS A 323 14.93 22.60 7.97
N ASP A 324 15.23 22.48 9.26
CA ASP A 324 15.83 23.57 10.00
C ASP A 324 17.25 23.81 9.46
N ASP A 325 17.58 25.07 9.15
CA ASP A 325 18.88 25.48 8.57
C ASP A 325 20.05 25.42 9.59
N ASP A 326 19.83 24.88 10.80
CA ASP A 326 20.73 25.05 11.95
C ASP A 326 21.85 24.01 12.09
N PHE A 327 22.09 23.17 11.08
CA PHE A 327 23.31 22.36 11.00
C PHE A 327 24.16 22.79 9.80
N ARG A 328 24.86 23.92 9.97
CA ARG A 328 26.02 24.29 9.15
C ARG A 328 27.27 23.57 9.61
#